data_AF-A0A5B8MJ95-F1
#
_entry.id   AF-A0A5B8MJ95-F1
#
_cell.length_a   1.000
_cell.length_b   1.000
_cell.length_c   1.000
_cell.angle_alpha   90.00
_cell.angle_beta   90.00
_cell.angle_gamma   90.00
#
_symmetry.space_group_name_H-M   'P 1'
#
loop_
_entity.id
_entity.type
_entity.pdbx_description
1 polymer ?
#
loop_
_entity_poly.entity_id
_entity_poly.type
_entity_poly.pdbx_seq_one_letter_code
_entity_poly.pdbx_strand_id
1 'polypeptide(L)'
;MVLRGVVVRGKGRWLGQQGCGGAGCGRGGPARGEKRRGTLACVRAGGGPDSTTTSTKDATTGFGVVLVDHGSKKEESNAMLEEFAELYRETSGRALVEVAHMEIAEPSIPTALEKCVEKGAKEIVVAPYFLSPGRHIQKDIPRIVEEAAKNFPGVSIEIAKPIGLHPLVAQVIEQRVKETE
;
A
#
# COMPACT_ATOMS: atom_id res chain seq x y z
N MET A 1 25.10 2.79 -23.21
CA MET A 1 24.35 3.41 -22.09
C MET A 1 22.93 2.89 -22.17
N VAL A 2 22.59 1.87 -21.36
CA VAL A 2 21.29 1.18 -21.47
C VAL A 2 20.24 2.02 -20.77
N LEU A 3 19.32 2.61 -21.54
CA LEU A 3 18.11 3.25 -21.04
C LEU A 3 17.29 2.17 -20.31
N ARG A 4 17.27 2.20 -18.98
CA ARG A 4 16.31 1.41 -18.20
C ARG A 4 14.92 1.98 -18.50
N GLY A 5 14.17 1.29 -19.38
CA GLY A 5 12.83 1.69 -19.77
C GLY A 5 11.89 1.73 -18.56
N VAL A 6 10.87 2.58 -18.66
CA VAL A 6 9.73 2.59 -17.74
C VAL A 6 9.05 1.22 -17.85
N VAL A 7 8.87 0.55 -16.71
CA VAL A 7 8.26 -0.77 -16.65
C VAL A 7 6.92 -0.64 -15.94
N VAL A 8 5.86 -0.35 -16.70
CA VAL A 8 4.48 -0.48 -16.21
C VAL A 8 4.12 -1.96 -16.29
N ARG A 9 4.23 -2.68 -15.17
CA ARG A 9 3.80 -4.09 -15.08
C ARG A 9 2.34 -4.16 -14.68
N GLY A 10 1.46 -4.22 -15.68
CA GLY A 10 0.14 -4.83 -15.47
C GLY A 10 0.31 -6.34 -15.36
N LYS A 11 0.24 -6.92 -14.15
CA LYS A 11 0.19 -8.38 -14.02
C LYS A 11 -1.10 -8.90 -14.66
N GLY A 12 -0.98 -9.35 -15.92
CA GLY A 12 -1.71 -10.41 -16.60
C GLY A 12 -3.22 -10.60 -16.35
N ARG A 13 -3.99 -10.51 -17.45
CA ARG A 13 -5.23 -11.25 -17.75
C ARG A 13 -6.06 -11.71 -16.53
N TRP A 14 -7.08 -10.92 -16.20
CA TRP A 14 -8.13 -11.25 -15.23
C TRP A 14 -9.02 -12.39 -15.75
N LEU A 15 -8.52 -13.62 -15.69
CA LEU A 15 -9.35 -14.81 -15.86
C LEU A 15 -10.15 -15.02 -14.57
N GLY A 16 -11.47 -14.96 -14.72
CA GLY A 16 -12.39 -15.37 -13.67
C GLY A 16 -12.33 -16.87 -13.38
N GLN A 17 -12.86 -17.20 -12.20
CA GLN A 17 -13.35 -18.51 -11.77
C GLN A 17 -12.30 -19.60 -11.47
N GLN A 18 -12.33 -20.02 -10.20
CA GLN A 18 -12.55 -21.40 -9.69
C GLN A 18 -12.39 -21.28 -8.17
N GLY A 19 -13.43 -21.44 -7.34
CA GLY A 19 -14.24 -22.64 -7.22
C GLY A 19 -13.43 -23.69 -6.47
N CYS A 20 -13.40 -23.65 -5.14
CA CYS A 20 -12.91 -24.76 -4.32
C CYS A 20 -13.94 -25.08 -3.24
N GLY A 21 -14.66 -26.17 -3.49
CA GLY A 21 -15.49 -26.88 -2.54
C GLY A 21 -14.64 -27.56 -1.46
N GLY A 22 -15.32 -27.92 -0.38
CA GLY A 22 -14.71 -28.31 0.88
C GLY A 22 -14.14 -29.73 0.97
N ALA A 23 -13.31 -29.88 2.00
CA ALA A 23 -13.08 -31.03 2.89
C ALA A 23 -12.00 -30.53 3.88
N GLY A 24 -12.12 -30.58 5.21
CA GLY A 24 -12.59 -31.68 6.03
C GLY A 24 -11.37 -32.42 6.61
N CYS A 25 -11.21 -32.35 7.95
CA CYS A 25 -10.27 -33.09 8.81
C CYS A 25 -8.79 -32.61 8.81
N GLY A 26 -8.07 -32.52 9.94
CA GLY A 26 -8.31 -33.05 11.27
C GLY A 26 -7.36 -32.44 12.31
N ARG A 27 -7.71 -32.67 13.58
CA ARG A 27 -7.09 -32.16 14.81
C ARG A 27 -5.75 -32.84 15.07
N GLY A 28 -4.80 -32.11 15.65
CA GLY A 28 -3.59 -32.68 16.24
C GLY A 28 -2.71 -31.59 16.86
N GLY A 29 -2.74 -31.47 18.19
CA GLY A 29 -1.63 -30.91 18.99
C GLY A 29 -1.25 -31.93 20.06
N PRO A 30 -0.36 -31.60 21.03
CA PRO A 30 0.68 -30.58 21.04
C PRO A 30 2.05 -31.12 21.55
N ALA A 31 2.98 -30.18 21.79
CA ALA A 31 4.04 -30.20 22.81
C ALA A 31 5.50 -30.56 22.43
N ARG A 32 6.37 -29.55 22.58
CA ARG A 32 7.72 -29.54 23.19
C ARG A 32 8.14 -28.04 23.16
N GLY A 33 8.46 -27.32 24.24
CA GLY A 33 9.07 -27.71 25.50
C GLY A 33 10.59 -27.70 25.35
N GLU A 34 11.25 -26.54 25.56
CA GLU A 34 12.41 -26.39 26.45
C GLU A 34 12.90 -24.92 26.51
N LYS A 35 12.75 -24.28 27.68
CA LYS A 35 13.46 -23.04 28.05
C LYS A 35 14.85 -23.43 28.54
N ARG A 36 15.92 -22.82 27.99
CA ARG A 36 17.22 -22.77 28.67
C ARG A 36 17.69 -21.34 28.84
N ARG A 37 18.00 -21.06 30.11
CA ARG A 37 18.60 -19.85 30.66
C ARG A 37 20.07 -19.78 30.26
N GLY A 38 20.57 -18.57 30.07
CA GLY A 38 21.99 -18.30 29.88
C GLY A 38 22.29 -16.84 30.23
N THR A 39 22.39 -16.57 31.52
CA THR A 39 22.94 -15.35 32.10
C THR A 39 24.40 -15.19 31.69
N LEU A 40 24.84 -13.98 31.35
CA LEU A 40 26.15 -13.46 31.72
C LEU A 40 26.12 -11.92 31.59
N ALA A 41 26.32 -11.27 32.73
CA ALA A 41 26.53 -9.84 32.88
C ALA A 41 28.02 -9.56 33.14
N CYS A 42 28.38 -8.26 33.09
CA CYS A 42 29.64 -7.55 33.45
C CYS A 42 30.38 -6.99 32.21
N VAL A 43 30.89 -5.73 32.14
CA VAL A 43 31.30 -4.70 33.13
C VAL A 43 31.12 -3.27 32.51
N ARG A 44 30.99 -2.25 33.36
CA ARG A 44 30.94 -0.79 33.07
C ARG A 44 32.30 -0.13 32.79
N ALA A 45 32.31 0.92 31.97
CA ALA A 45 32.97 2.24 32.15
C ALA A 45 32.63 3.05 30.87
N GLY A 46 32.01 4.24 30.85
CA GLY A 46 32.34 5.51 31.48
C GLY A 46 32.71 6.52 30.36
N GLY A 47 31.96 7.63 30.19
CA GLY A 47 32.39 8.79 29.38
C GLY A 47 31.30 9.55 28.60
N GLY A 48 30.93 10.75 29.09
CA GLY A 48 30.54 11.96 28.32
C GLY A 48 29.17 12.04 27.62
N PRO A 49 28.36 13.11 27.81
CA PRO A 49 27.29 13.47 26.89
C PRO A 49 27.91 14.28 25.75
N ASP A 50 28.43 13.61 24.72
CA ASP A 50 28.71 14.30 23.48
C ASP A 50 27.42 14.38 22.67
N SER A 51 26.97 15.61 22.47
CA SER A 51 25.99 15.97 21.47
C SER A 51 26.37 15.41 20.10
N THR A 52 25.35 15.22 19.26
CA THR A 52 25.45 14.79 17.86
C THR A 52 25.66 13.28 17.63
N THR A 53 24.55 12.56 17.44
CA THR A 53 24.52 11.44 16.48
C THR A 53 23.16 11.42 15.79
N THR A 54 23.10 12.16 14.69
CA THR A 54 22.47 11.80 13.42
C THR A 54 21.63 10.52 13.44
N SER A 55 20.30 10.67 13.46
CA SER A 55 19.40 9.59 13.04
C SER A 55 19.38 9.57 11.52
N THR A 56 20.33 8.86 10.91
CA THR A 56 20.21 8.40 9.54
C THR A 56 19.14 7.31 9.53
N LYS A 57 17.86 7.70 9.37
CA LYS A 57 16.86 6.78 8.84
C LYS A 57 17.31 6.45 7.41
N ASP A 58 17.75 5.22 7.25
CA ASP A 58 18.20 4.61 6.01
C ASP A 58 17.40 5.15 4.83
N ALA A 59 18.08 5.82 3.90
CA ALA A 59 17.52 6.25 2.63
C ALA A 59 17.29 5.00 1.78
N THR A 60 16.29 4.21 2.17
CA THR A 60 15.66 3.24 1.29
C THR A 60 15.25 4.04 0.08
N THR A 61 15.78 3.67 -1.07
CA THR A 61 15.31 4.18 -2.36
C THR A 61 13.78 4.24 -2.32
N GLY A 62 13.20 5.44 -2.41
CA GLY A 62 11.88 5.70 -1.86
C GLY A 62 10.78 4.85 -2.48
N PHE A 63 9.95 4.22 -1.65
CA PHE A 63 8.74 3.50 -2.08
C PHE A 63 7.51 4.35 -1.76
N GLY A 64 6.71 4.69 -2.77
CA GLY A 64 5.47 5.45 -2.64
C GLY A 64 4.23 4.60 -2.87
N VAL A 65 3.12 4.96 -2.21
CA VAL A 65 1.79 4.42 -2.50
C VAL A 65 0.89 5.57 -2.93
N VAL A 66 0.13 5.40 -4.01
CA VAL A 66 -0.92 6.34 -4.43
C VAL A 66 -2.26 5.63 -4.28
N LEU A 67 -3.08 6.05 -3.32
CA LEU A 67 -4.44 5.54 -3.13
C LEU A 67 -5.38 6.25 -4.09
N VAL A 68 -6.16 5.49 -4.86
CA VAL A 68 -7.01 6.05 -5.93
C VAL A 68 -8.47 5.68 -5.75
N ASP A 69 -9.36 6.66 -5.73
CA ASP A 69 -10.82 6.46 -5.84
C ASP A 69 -11.41 7.18 -7.07
N HIS A 70 -12.74 7.24 -7.19
CA HIS A 70 -13.39 7.95 -8.31
C HIS A 70 -13.29 9.48 -8.20
N GLY A 71 -13.13 10.01 -6.99
CA GLY A 71 -13.52 11.35 -6.63
C GLY A 71 -15.04 11.51 -6.49
N SER A 72 -15.43 12.58 -5.82
CA SER A 72 -16.82 12.96 -5.58
C SER A 72 -16.98 14.47 -5.67
N LYS A 73 -18.18 14.92 -6.05
CA LYS A 73 -18.56 16.33 -5.96
C LYS A 73 -18.76 16.79 -4.51
N LYS A 74 -18.92 15.85 -3.58
CA LYS A 74 -19.02 16.11 -2.15
C LYS A 74 -17.63 16.05 -1.55
N GLU A 75 -17.17 17.17 -1.01
CA GLU A 75 -15.84 17.28 -0.37
C GLU A 75 -15.66 16.27 0.77
N GLU A 76 -16.69 16.03 1.57
CA GLU A 76 -16.68 15.03 2.65
C GLU A 76 -16.31 13.62 2.17
N SER A 77 -16.75 13.24 0.96
CA SER A 77 -16.39 11.93 0.40
C SER A 77 -14.92 11.86 -0.03
N ASN A 78 -14.36 12.97 -0.52
CA ASN A 78 -12.94 13.04 -0.88
C ASN A 78 -12.06 13.05 0.39
N ALA A 79 -12.50 13.76 1.44
CA ALA A 79 -11.83 13.81 2.73
C ALA A 79 -11.70 12.43 3.38
N MET A 80 -12.69 11.55 3.20
CA MET A 80 -12.62 10.16 3.68
C MET A 80 -11.43 9.37 3.10
N LEU A 81 -11.02 9.65 1.87
CA LEU A 81 -9.84 9.00 1.28
C LEU A 81 -8.54 9.49 1.95
N GLU A 82 -8.47 10.77 2.31
CA GLU A 82 -7.35 11.33 3.06
C GLU A 82 -7.27 10.75 4.48
N GLU A 83 -8.41 10.67 5.18
CA GLU A 83 -8.49 10.00 6.50
C GLU A 83 -8.04 8.53 6.41
N PHE A 84 -8.46 7.83 5.34
CA PHE A 84 -8.00 6.47 5.10
C PHE A 84 -6.50 6.39 4.80
N ALA A 85 -5.94 7.39 4.09
CA ALA A 85 -4.50 7.46 3.84
C ALA A 85 -3.71 7.65 5.13
N GLU A 86 -4.19 8.47 6.07
CA GLU A 86 -3.61 8.62 7.40
C GLU A 86 -3.64 7.31 8.18
N LEU A 87 -4.81 6.66 8.26
CA LEU A 87 -4.95 5.34 8.88
C LEU A 87 -4.00 4.31 8.23
N TYR A 88 -3.87 4.34 6.91
CA TYR A 88 -2.97 3.45 6.19
C TYR A 88 -1.50 3.73 6.51
N ARG A 89 -1.09 5.00 6.61
CA ARG A 89 0.28 5.37 7.02
C ARG A 89 0.58 4.83 8.42
N GLU A 90 -0.32 5.03 9.37
CA GLU A 90 -0.17 4.58 10.76
C GLU A 90 -0.09 3.06 10.86
N THR A 91 -0.98 2.35 10.18
CA THR A 91 -1.07 0.88 10.27
C THR A 91 0.02 0.15 9.49
N SER A 92 0.45 0.69 8.34
CA SER A 92 1.46 0.06 7.48
C SER A 92 2.90 0.50 7.77
N GLY A 93 3.08 1.61 8.49
CA GLY A 93 4.38 2.25 8.71
C GLY A 93 4.98 2.90 7.45
N ARG A 94 4.21 3.03 6.36
CA ARG A 94 4.67 3.65 5.12
C ARG A 94 4.61 5.17 5.24
N ALA A 95 5.76 5.82 5.02
CA ALA A 95 5.88 7.27 5.14
C ALA A 95 5.33 8.04 3.92
N LEU A 96 5.47 7.48 2.71
CA LEU A 96 5.08 8.14 1.47
C LEU A 96 3.79 7.52 0.91
N VAL A 97 2.66 8.13 1.26
CA VAL A 97 1.33 7.75 0.78
C VAL A 97 0.66 9.02 0.28
N GLU A 98 0.29 9.07 -0.99
CA GLU A 98 -0.51 10.16 -1.57
C GLU A 98 -1.90 9.63 -1.93
N VAL A 99 -2.87 10.53 -2.02
CA VAL A 99 -4.19 10.21 -2.58
C VAL A 99 -4.32 10.77 -3.99
N ALA A 100 -5.22 10.19 -4.77
CA ALA A 100 -5.65 10.73 -6.05
C ALA A 100 -7.10 10.36 -6.34
N HIS A 101 -7.75 11.19 -7.14
CA HIS A 101 -9.09 10.97 -7.65
C HIS A 101 -9.04 10.81 -9.17
N MET A 102 -9.87 9.93 -9.72
CA MET A 102 -9.84 9.62 -11.15
C MET A 102 -10.33 10.75 -12.04
N GLU A 103 -11.45 11.40 -11.69
CA GLU A 103 -12.15 12.28 -12.64
C GLU A 103 -12.80 13.51 -12.00
N ILE A 104 -13.30 13.40 -10.76
CA ILE A 104 -14.25 14.38 -10.22
C ILE A 104 -13.57 15.43 -9.32
N ALA A 105 -12.43 15.10 -8.73
CA ALA A 105 -11.76 15.94 -7.73
C ALA A 105 -10.25 15.97 -7.96
N GLU A 106 -9.58 16.92 -7.31
CA GLU A 106 -8.12 16.98 -7.21
C GLU A 106 -7.69 16.49 -5.83
N PRO A 107 -6.50 15.88 -5.69
CA PRO A 107 -5.46 15.73 -6.71
C PRO A 107 -5.74 14.62 -7.74
N SER A 108 -5.32 14.82 -8.99
CA SER A 108 -5.35 13.80 -10.04
C SER A 108 -4.27 12.71 -9.87
N ILE A 109 -4.41 11.56 -10.55
CA ILE A 109 -3.39 10.49 -10.53
C ILE A 109 -2.01 11.00 -10.97
N PRO A 110 -1.85 11.75 -12.09
CA PRO A 110 -0.56 12.34 -12.47
C PRO A 110 0.04 13.22 -11.38
N THR A 111 -0.77 14.08 -10.75
CA THR A 111 -0.33 14.99 -9.67
C THR A 111 0.16 14.21 -8.45
N ALA A 112 -0.51 13.14 -8.05
CA ALA A 112 -0.07 12.33 -6.93
C ALA A 112 1.22 11.53 -7.23
N LEU A 113 1.37 11.05 -8.47
CA LEU A 113 2.62 10.43 -8.92
C LEU A 113 3.78 11.42 -8.87
N GLU A 114 3.58 12.66 -9.36
CA GLU A 114 4.58 13.73 -9.31
C GLU A 114 5.03 14.01 -7.87
N LYS A 115 4.08 14.20 -6.94
CA LYS A 115 4.39 14.39 -5.51
C LYS A 115 5.21 13.25 -4.93
N CYS A 116 4.91 12.00 -5.29
CA CYS A 116 5.71 10.85 -4.87
C CYS A 116 7.15 10.93 -5.41
N VAL A 117 7.32 11.28 -6.68
CA VAL A 117 8.64 11.41 -7.32
C VAL A 117 9.44 12.57 -6.74
N GLU A 118 8.82 13.73 -6.50
CA GLU A 118 9.44 14.89 -5.83
C GLU A 118 9.95 14.55 -4.43
N LYS A 119 9.21 13.70 -3.70
CA LYS A 119 9.60 13.16 -2.40
C LYS A 119 10.63 12.03 -2.48
N GLY A 120 11.16 11.74 -3.66
CA GLY A 120 12.27 10.81 -3.88
C GLY A 120 11.87 9.37 -4.16
N ALA A 121 10.60 9.09 -4.45
CA ALA A 121 10.18 7.74 -4.82
C ALA A 121 10.85 7.28 -6.13
N LYS A 122 11.37 6.05 -6.14
CA LYS A 122 11.79 5.34 -7.35
C LYS A 122 10.90 4.14 -7.67
N GLU A 123 10.09 3.72 -6.71
CA GLU A 123 9.07 2.70 -6.87
C GLU A 123 7.75 3.25 -6.35
N ILE A 124 6.69 3.20 -7.15
CA ILE A 124 5.37 3.68 -6.78
C ILE A 124 4.34 2.58 -7.08
N VAL A 125 3.48 2.29 -6.11
CA VAL A 125 2.30 1.44 -6.30
C VAL A 125 1.04 2.28 -6.29
N VAL A 126 0.33 2.29 -7.41
CA VAL A 126 -1.02 2.82 -7.53
C VAL A 126 -1.99 1.77 -6.99
N ALA A 127 -2.65 2.07 -5.89
CA ALA A 127 -3.52 1.19 -5.14
C ALA A 127 -5.00 1.62 -5.28
N PRO A 128 -5.80 0.93 -6.11
CA PRO A 128 -7.19 1.29 -6.32
C PRO A 128 -8.07 1.01 -5.07
N TYR A 129 -8.64 2.05 -4.48
CA TYR A 129 -9.57 2.02 -3.35
C TYR A 129 -11.01 1.78 -3.85
N PHE A 130 -11.24 0.61 -4.44
CA PHE A 130 -12.56 0.20 -4.97
C PHE A 130 -12.96 -1.20 -4.50
N LEU A 131 -14.20 -1.33 -4.02
CA LEU A 131 -14.76 -2.63 -3.62
C LEU A 131 -15.00 -3.58 -4.79
N SER A 132 -15.19 -3.05 -6.01
CA SER A 132 -15.50 -3.87 -7.20
C SER A 132 -14.66 -3.43 -8.40
N PRO A 133 -14.19 -4.38 -9.24
CA PRO A 133 -13.47 -4.05 -10.46
C PRO A 133 -14.45 -3.58 -11.55
N GLY A 134 -14.90 -2.33 -11.47
CA GLY A 134 -15.71 -1.70 -12.52
C GLY A 134 -15.00 -1.72 -13.88
N ARG A 135 -15.78 -1.84 -14.97
CA ARG A 135 -15.25 -1.96 -16.34
C ARG A 135 -14.42 -0.76 -16.77
N HIS A 136 -14.77 0.42 -16.25
CA HIS A 136 -14.05 1.68 -16.43
C HIS A 136 -12.73 1.70 -15.67
N ILE A 137 -12.75 1.36 -14.37
CA ILE A 137 -11.56 1.30 -13.50
C ILE A 137 -10.44 0.44 -14.10
N GLN A 138 -10.79 -0.74 -14.65
CA GLN A 138 -9.81 -1.67 -15.24
C GLN A 138 -9.11 -1.15 -16.51
N LYS A 139 -9.66 -0.12 -17.17
CA LYS A 139 -9.10 0.46 -18.40
C LYS A 139 -8.54 1.85 -18.16
N ASP A 140 -9.24 2.66 -17.38
CA ASP A 140 -8.96 4.08 -17.21
C ASP A 140 -7.74 4.31 -16.32
N ILE A 141 -7.63 3.61 -15.17
CA ILE A 141 -6.44 3.75 -14.31
C ILE A 141 -5.17 3.32 -15.05
N PRO A 142 -5.09 2.15 -15.70
CA PRO A 142 -3.91 1.79 -16.48
C PRO A 142 -3.57 2.82 -17.55
N ARG A 143 -4.55 3.30 -18.31
CA ARG A 143 -4.33 4.33 -19.34
C ARG A 143 -3.75 5.62 -18.77
N ILE A 144 -4.33 6.13 -17.68
CA ILE A 144 -3.88 7.38 -17.04
C ILE A 144 -2.47 7.21 -16.47
N VAL A 145 -2.20 6.09 -15.80
CA VAL A 145 -0.89 5.79 -15.22
C VAL A 145 0.17 5.61 -16.30
N GLU A 146 -0.12 4.90 -17.39
CA GLU A 146 0.79 4.72 -18.53
C GLU A 146 1.15 6.05 -19.19
N GLU A 147 0.19 6.97 -19.35
CA GLU A 147 0.45 8.30 -19.89
C GLU A 147 1.33 9.13 -18.95
N ALA A 148 0.99 9.16 -17.65
CA ALA A 148 1.74 9.91 -16.64
C ALA A 148 3.17 9.37 -16.47
N ALA A 149 3.35 8.05 -16.55
CA ALA A 149 4.65 7.40 -16.37
C ALA A 149 5.70 7.84 -17.40
N LYS A 150 5.27 8.35 -18.57
CA LYS A 150 6.18 8.91 -19.59
C LYS A 150 7.01 10.09 -19.07
N ASN A 151 6.48 10.82 -18.08
CA ASN A 151 7.14 11.99 -17.49
C ASN A 151 8.20 11.62 -16.44
N PHE A 152 8.26 10.35 -16.02
CA PHE A 152 9.13 9.90 -14.92
C PHE A 152 10.08 8.78 -15.36
N PRO A 153 11.00 9.04 -16.32
CA PRO A 153 11.95 8.02 -16.78
C PRO A 153 12.86 7.59 -15.62
N GLY A 154 12.81 6.31 -15.26
CA GLY A 154 13.60 5.73 -14.17
C GLY A 154 12.84 5.50 -12.86
N VAL A 155 11.52 5.75 -12.84
CA VAL A 155 10.62 5.36 -11.75
C VAL A 155 9.83 4.12 -12.17
N SER A 156 9.79 3.10 -11.32
CA SER A 156 8.96 1.92 -11.50
C SER A 156 7.56 2.19 -10.96
N ILE A 157 6.53 2.03 -11.80
CA ILE A 157 5.14 2.26 -11.39
C ILE A 157 4.33 0.99 -11.65
N GLU A 158 3.75 0.43 -10.59
CA GLU A 158 2.87 -0.74 -10.65
C GLU A 158 1.46 -0.38 -10.19
N ILE A 159 0.47 -1.13 -10.69
CA ILE A 159 -0.93 -0.97 -10.30
C ILE A 159 -1.35 -2.22 -9.53
N ALA A 160 -1.79 -2.05 -8.29
CA ALA A 160 -2.30 -3.13 -7.46
C ALA A 160 -3.71 -3.56 -7.90
N LYS A 161 -4.15 -4.71 -7.40
CA LYS A 161 -5.55 -5.12 -7.57
C LYS A 161 -6.46 -4.22 -6.74
N PRO A 162 -7.69 -3.93 -7.20
CA PRO A 162 -8.69 -3.30 -6.32
C PRO A 162 -9.00 -4.21 -5.14
N ILE A 163 -9.59 -3.65 -4.08
CA ILE A 163 -9.94 -4.37 -2.84
C ILE A 163 -10.71 -5.65 -3.17
N GLY A 164 -11.78 -5.54 -3.97
CA GLY A 164 -12.47 -6.70 -4.53
C GLY A 164 -12.96 -7.69 -3.48
N LEU A 165 -13.04 -8.96 -3.91
CA LEU A 165 -13.32 -10.08 -3.02
C LEU A 165 -12.07 -10.44 -2.22
N HIS A 166 -11.98 -9.93 -0.99
CA HIS A 166 -10.90 -10.23 -0.07
C HIS A 166 -11.47 -10.68 1.29
N PRO A 167 -10.96 -11.76 1.92
CA PRO A 167 -11.50 -12.26 3.20
C PRO A 167 -11.55 -11.22 4.32
N LEU A 168 -10.59 -10.28 4.35
CA LEU A 168 -10.57 -9.21 5.35
C LEU A 168 -11.73 -8.21 5.19
N VAL A 169 -12.27 -8.04 3.98
CA VAL A 169 -13.44 -7.16 3.76
C VAL A 169 -14.67 -7.76 4.43
N ALA A 170 -14.85 -9.08 4.33
CA ALA A 170 -15.93 -9.77 5.03
C ALA A 170 -15.80 -9.63 6.56
N GLN A 171 -14.58 -9.65 7.10
CA GLN A 171 -14.34 -9.43 8.53
C GLN A 171 -14.69 -8.01 8.98
N VAL A 172 -14.40 -6.99 8.15
CA VAL A 172 -14.79 -5.61 8.44
C VAL A 172 -16.32 -5.48 8.48
N ILE A 173 -17.04 -6.10 7.53
CA ILE A 173 -18.51 -6.08 7.53
C ILE A 173 -19.07 -6.77 8.79
N GLU A 174 -18.53 -7.93 9.16
CA GLU A 174 -18.90 -8.63 10.39
C GLU A 174 -18.71 -7.76 11.65
N GLN A 175 -17.61 -7.00 11.72
CA GLN A 175 -17.40 -6.05 12.82
C GLN A 175 -18.47 -4.97 12.87
N ARG A 176 -18.86 -4.40 11.71
CA ARG A 176 -19.93 -3.39 11.64
C ARG A 176 -21.31 -3.95 12.00
N VAL A 177 -21.60 -5.21 11.67
CA VAL A 177 -22.86 -5.86 12.07
C VAL A 177 -22.92 -6.02 13.59
N LYS A 178 -21.83 -6.49 14.21
CA LYS A 178 -21.73 -6.64 15.67
C LYS A 178 -21.88 -5.35 16.46
N GLU A 179 -21.58 -4.20 15.87
CA GLU A 179 -21.83 -2.89 16.49
C GLU A 179 -23.33 -2.61 16.69
N THR A 180 -24.21 -3.39 16.06
CA THR A 180 -25.67 -3.24 16.13
C THR A 180 -26.38 -4.31 16.98
N GLU A 181 -25.64 -5.29 17.50
CA GLU A 181 -26.12 -6.35 18.41
C GLU A 181 -25.88 -5.97 19.88
#